data_AF-A0A1M7ME58-F1
#
_entry.id   AF-A0A1M7ME58-F1
#
_cell.length_a   1.000
_cell.length_b   1.000
_cell.length_c   1.000
_cell.angle_alpha   90.00
_cell.angle_beta   90.00
_cell.angle_gamma   90.00
#
_symmetry.space_group_name_H-M   'P 1'
#
loop_
_entity.id
_entity.type
_entity.pdbx_description
1 polymer ?
#
loop_
_entity_poly.entity_id
_entity_poly.type
_entity_poly.pdbx_seq_one_letter_code
_entity_poly.pdbx_strand_id
1 'polypeptide(L)'
;MPNKELIFQMERQIFSNWCWAANAVSISKYYVRQAPFTQCKIVCGCLGRTDCCTHTIPRECNVTYYMDQALCFTRNFVRIVDEPLPVGLLIAEIEHGRVVCARIRWKNGDGHFVTIHGYNTVNSEVFVYVADPWGENTCIRLRDFAFNYKQAGGIWSHSYLTTGPHNIQNYTEVNDNLFSQAAQMVPFELSGQQAKLKFINYSLTPKIKSAIPHDFYVIDFAALKENKRILLKNKGIRVMEQNQEGRNVIFEYSSSKKKGDLQQIVSAGSYTDNYKRVLDKINSSLKKPNQAYHIGIVIQPELKVDAVWVQTADKKIDKFIALFTNGFLTADHEYSKRTFFKLLRENAIQKEINVDDRLGG
;
A
#
# COMPACT_ATOMS: atom_id res chain seq x y z
N MET A 1 -10.99 -20.73 -30.76
CA MET A 1 -10.70 -19.29 -30.88
C MET A 1 -10.25 -18.78 -29.52
N PRO A 2 -9.40 -17.75 -29.43
CA PRO A 2 -8.89 -17.28 -28.15
C PRO A 2 -10.03 -16.67 -27.33
N ASN A 3 -10.18 -17.17 -26.10
CA ASN A 3 -11.16 -16.75 -25.12
C ASN A 3 -10.50 -16.82 -23.75
N LYS A 4 -10.67 -15.77 -22.95
CA LYS A 4 -10.24 -15.75 -21.56
C LYS A 4 -11.17 -14.86 -20.76
N GLU A 5 -11.70 -15.41 -19.68
CA GLU A 5 -12.45 -14.68 -18.68
C GLU A 5 -11.76 -14.86 -17.33
N LEU A 6 -11.38 -13.75 -16.71
CA LEU A 6 -10.81 -13.74 -15.38
C LEU A 6 -11.93 -13.90 -14.35
N ILE A 7 -11.66 -14.67 -13.29
CA ILE A 7 -12.57 -14.86 -12.13
C ILE A 7 -12.60 -13.56 -11.32
N PHE A 8 -13.20 -12.52 -11.88
CA PHE A 8 -13.36 -11.20 -11.31
C PHE A 8 -14.80 -11.04 -10.83
N GLN A 9 -14.97 -10.50 -9.62
CA GLN A 9 -16.28 -10.25 -9.03
C GLN A 9 -16.40 -8.76 -8.71
N MET A 10 -17.36 -8.10 -9.36
CA MET A 10 -17.68 -6.71 -9.10
C MET A 10 -18.60 -6.59 -7.88
N GLU A 11 -18.24 -5.71 -6.96
CA GLU A 11 -19.15 -5.25 -5.93
C GLU A 11 -20.15 -4.25 -6.51
N ARG A 12 -21.42 -4.39 -6.13
CA ARG A 12 -22.43 -3.37 -6.43
C ARG A 12 -22.06 -2.06 -5.72
N GLN A 13 -22.15 -0.93 -6.42
CA GLN A 13 -21.95 0.38 -5.80
C GLN A 13 -22.98 0.61 -4.69
N ILE A 14 -22.52 1.01 -3.51
CA ILE A 14 -23.39 1.21 -2.34
C ILE A 14 -24.23 2.49 -2.50
N PHE A 15 -23.63 3.55 -3.06
CA PHE A 15 -24.30 4.83 -3.32
C PHE A 15 -24.22 5.24 -4.78
N SER A 16 -25.09 6.16 -5.20
CA SER A 16 -25.32 6.50 -6.61
C SER A 16 -24.09 7.02 -7.35
N ASN A 17 -23.14 7.67 -6.66
CA ASN A 17 -21.94 8.23 -7.28
C ASN A 17 -20.66 7.42 -7.01
N TRP A 18 -20.78 6.20 -6.46
CA TRP A 18 -19.63 5.40 -5.98
C TRP A 18 -19.12 4.35 -6.98
N CYS A 19 -19.43 4.48 -8.27
CA CYS A 19 -18.93 3.54 -9.28
C CYS A 19 -17.39 3.43 -9.28
N TRP A 20 -16.69 4.53 -9.05
CA TRP A 20 -15.23 4.56 -8.92
C TRP A 20 -14.72 3.75 -7.72
N ALA A 21 -15.38 3.87 -6.56
CA ALA A 21 -15.01 3.15 -5.35
C ALA A 21 -15.31 1.64 -5.47
N ALA A 22 -16.46 1.30 -6.08
CA ALA A 22 -16.87 -0.07 -6.36
C ALA A 22 -15.89 -0.79 -7.30
N ASN A 23 -15.46 -0.14 -8.39
CA ASN A 23 -14.43 -0.73 -9.26
C ASN A 23 -13.10 -0.87 -8.51
N ALA A 24 -12.65 0.15 -7.78
CA ALA A 24 -11.35 0.12 -7.09
C ALA A 24 -11.28 -0.98 -6.01
N VAL A 25 -12.33 -1.16 -5.19
CA VAL A 25 -12.38 -2.25 -4.21
C VAL A 25 -12.40 -3.62 -4.88
N SER A 26 -13.19 -3.79 -5.94
CA SER A 26 -13.33 -5.07 -6.65
C SER A 26 -12.01 -5.47 -7.31
N ILE A 27 -11.32 -4.53 -7.95
CA ILE A 27 -9.98 -4.71 -8.53
C ILE A 27 -8.97 -5.08 -7.44
N SER A 28 -8.99 -4.38 -6.31
CA SER A 28 -8.09 -4.68 -5.19
C SER A 28 -8.32 -6.08 -4.63
N LYS A 29 -9.58 -6.48 -4.42
CA LYS A 29 -9.95 -7.82 -3.94
C LYS A 29 -9.64 -8.92 -4.96
N TYR A 30 -9.72 -8.61 -6.26
CA TYR A 30 -9.33 -9.54 -7.31
C TYR A 30 -7.82 -9.83 -7.29
N TYR A 31 -6.99 -8.79 -7.18
CA TYR A 31 -5.53 -8.97 -7.13
C TYR A 31 -5.01 -9.46 -5.78
N VAL A 32 -5.72 -9.11 -4.72
CA VAL A 32 -5.34 -9.38 -3.33
C VAL A 32 -6.60 -9.79 -2.59
N ARG A 33 -6.87 -11.11 -2.51
CA ARG A 33 -8.11 -11.65 -1.91
C ARG A 33 -8.43 -11.13 -0.50
N GLN A 34 -7.40 -10.76 0.26
CA GLN A 34 -7.51 -10.22 1.62
C GLN A 34 -7.35 -8.69 1.68
N ALA A 35 -7.53 -7.98 0.57
CA ALA A 35 -7.43 -6.53 0.55
C ALA A 35 -8.37 -5.90 1.60
N PRO A 36 -7.87 -5.02 2.49
CA PRO A 36 -8.63 -4.49 3.62
C PRO A 36 -9.59 -3.35 3.22
N PHE A 37 -9.72 -3.07 1.92
CA PHE A 37 -10.52 -1.97 1.40
C PHE A 37 -12.01 -2.31 1.38
N THR A 38 -12.81 -1.30 1.68
CA THR A 38 -14.24 -1.24 1.43
C THR A 38 -14.52 0.02 0.61
N GLN A 39 -15.67 0.09 -0.07
CA GLN A 39 -16.03 1.30 -0.86
C GLN A 39 -15.99 2.56 0.01
N CYS A 40 -16.52 2.49 1.24
CA CYS A 40 -16.55 3.64 2.14
C CYS A 40 -15.14 4.06 2.60
N LYS A 41 -14.22 3.11 2.87
CA LYS A 41 -12.82 3.41 3.21
C LYS A 41 -12.09 4.08 2.04
N ILE A 42 -12.35 3.62 0.81
CA ILE A 42 -11.83 4.26 -0.41
C ILE A 42 -12.39 5.67 -0.55
N VAL A 43 -13.67 5.88 -0.28
CA VAL A 43 -14.31 7.20 -0.34
C VAL A 43 -13.73 8.15 0.71
N CYS A 44 -13.68 7.73 1.98
CA CYS A 44 -13.03 8.46 3.06
C CYS A 44 -11.60 8.87 2.69
N GLY A 45 -10.77 7.89 2.32
CA GLY A 45 -9.38 8.12 1.95
C GLY A 45 -9.22 9.03 0.73
N CYS A 46 -10.14 8.96 -0.24
CA CYS A 46 -10.08 9.81 -1.43
C CYS A 46 -10.55 11.24 -1.23
N LEU A 47 -11.52 11.44 -0.36
CA LEU A 47 -12.07 12.77 -0.08
C LEU A 47 -11.40 13.45 1.11
N GLY A 48 -10.46 12.78 1.80
CA GLY A 48 -9.86 13.29 3.03
C GLY A 48 -10.86 13.38 4.18
N ARG A 49 -11.78 12.40 4.25
CA ARG A 49 -12.89 12.34 5.21
C ARG A 49 -12.79 11.09 6.06
N THR A 50 -13.50 11.06 7.20
CA THR A 50 -13.56 9.89 8.10
C THR A 50 -15.00 9.45 8.42
N ASP A 51 -16.00 10.13 7.87
CA ASP A 51 -17.42 9.99 8.20
C ASP A 51 -18.26 9.39 7.06
N CYS A 52 -17.63 8.86 5.99
CA CYS A 52 -18.34 8.22 4.88
C CYS A 52 -18.66 6.73 5.10
N CYS A 53 -18.26 6.15 6.23
CA CYS A 53 -18.51 4.75 6.59
C CYS A 53 -19.68 4.56 7.58
N THR A 54 -20.53 5.58 7.73
CA THR A 54 -21.73 5.54 8.58
C THR A 54 -22.94 5.01 7.81
N HIS A 55 -23.99 4.60 8.53
CA HIS A 55 -25.24 4.15 7.91
C HIS A 55 -25.94 5.30 7.13
N THR A 56 -25.87 6.51 7.67
CA THR A 56 -26.32 7.73 6.98
C THR A 56 -25.09 8.53 6.62
N ILE A 57 -24.73 8.55 5.34
CA ILE A 57 -23.55 9.29 4.88
C ILE A 57 -23.89 10.76 4.62
N PRO A 58 -22.95 11.68 4.88
CA PRO A 58 -23.03 13.06 4.40
C PRO A 58 -23.17 13.14 2.89
N ARG A 59 -23.82 14.18 2.37
CA ARG A 59 -23.98 14.39 0.91
C ARG A 59 -22.64 14.50 0.20
N GLU A 60 -21.66 15.09 0.88
CA GLU A 60 -20.28 15.27 0.45
C GLU A 60 -19.54 13.94 0.26
N CYS A 61 -20.03 12.86 0.85
CA CYS A 61 -19.49 11.52 0.61
C CYS A 61 -20.05 10.88 -0.67
N ASN A 62 -21.28 11.20 -1.08
CA ASN A 62 -21.90 10.67 -2.30
C ASN A 62 -21.59 11.54 -3.53
N VAL A 63 -20.30 11.62 -3.90
CA VAL A 63 -19.81 12.46 -5.00
C VAL A 63 -19.12 11.63 -6.09
N THR A 64 -19.10 12.17 -7.31
CA THR A 64 -18.29 11.63 -8.40
C THR A 64 -16.82 11.92 -8.13
N TYR A 65 -15.94 11.05 -8.63
CA TYR A 65 -14.50 11.19 -8.39
C TYR A 65 -13.64 10.52 -9.47
N TYR A 66 -12.33 10.73 -9.37
CA TYR A 66 -11.32 10.27 -10.32
C TYR A 66 -10.91 8.81 -10.06
N MET A 67 -10.95 7.97 -11.10
CA MET A 67 -10.65 6.54 -10.98
C MET A 67 -9.16 6.25 -10.80
N ASP A 68 -8.27 7.02 -11.42
CA ASP A 68 -6.82 6.95 -11.21
C ASP A 68 -6.48 7.20 -9.73
N GLN A 69 -7.12 8.17 -9.09
CA GLN A 69 -6.90 8.46 -7.67
C GLN A 69 -7.37 7.31 -6.76
N ALA A 70 -8.48 6.65 -7.12
CA ALA A 70 -9.01 5.50 -6.38
C ALA A 70 -8.12 4.24 -6.57
N LEU A 71 -7.62 4.02 -7.79
CA LEU A 71 -6.66 2.96 -8.07
C LEU A 71 -5.30 3.23 -7.43
N CYS A 72 -4.85 4.49 -7.37
CA CYS A 72 -3.65 4.88 -6.62
C CYS A 72 -3.81 4.58 -5.13
N PHE A 73 -4.95 4.95 -4.54
CA PHE A 73 -5.25 4.67 -3.14
C PHE A 73 -5.21 3.16 -2.83
N THR A 74 -5.73 2.34 -3.74
CA THR A 74 -5.70 0.88 -3.62
C THR A 74 -4.41 0.24 -4.16
N ARG A 75 -3.44 1.04 -4.62
CA ARG A 75 -2.14 0.63 -5.19
C ARG A 75 -2.23 -0.25 -6.43
N ASN A 76 -3.32 -0.11 -7.17
CA ASN A 76 -3.62 -0.86 -8.38
C ASN A 76 -3.44 -0.04 -9.65
N PHE A 77 -3.05 1.24 -9.57
CA PHE A 77 -2.91 2.10 -10.74
C PHE A 77 -1.55 1.93 -11.43
N VAL A 78 -1.57 1.83 -12.76
CA VAL A 78 -0.36 1.93 -13.59
C VAL A 78 -0.37 3.23 -14.39
N ARG A 79 -1.39 3.43 -15.23
CA ARG A 79 -1.55 4.65 -16.02
C ARG A 79 -2.99 4.78 -16.54
N ILE A 80 -3.35 6.01 -16.87
CA ILE A 80 -4.54 6.35 -17.65
C ILE A 80 -4.16 6.48 -19.12
N VAL A 81 -5.10 6.13 -19.99
CA VAL A 81 -5.03 6.31 -21.45
C VAL A 81 -6.34 6.98 -21.86
N ASP A 82 -6.27 8.11 -22.56
CA ASP A 82 -7.43 8.95 -22.90
C ASP A 82 -8.20 8.45 -24.13
N GLU A 83 -8.30 7.13 -24.28
CA GLU A 83 -8.98 6.45 -25.39
C GLU A 83 -9.28 4.97 -25.04
N PRO A 84 -10.16 4.29 -25.81
CA PRO A 84 -10.26 2.83 -25.81
C PRO A 84 -8.92 2.14 -26.07
N LEU A 85 -8.65 1.03 -25.36
CA LEU A 85 -7.43 0.26 -25.64
C LEU A 85 -7.50 -0.41 -27.02
N PRO A 86 -6.38 -0.41 -27.78
CA PRO A 86 -6.25 -1.27 -28.95
C PRO A 86 -6.47 -2.74 -28.58
N VAL A 87 -7.15 -3.50 -29.45
CA VAL A 87 -7.54 -4.91 -29.22
C VAL A 87 -6.37 -5.77 -28.74
N GLY A 88 -5.22 -5.67 -29.40
CA GLY A 88 -4.04 -6.46 -29.04
C GLY A 88 -3.52 -6.16 -27.63
N LEU A 89 -3.57 -4.90 -27.20
CA LEU A 89 -3.17 -4.51 -25.85
C LEU A 89 -4.19 -4.97 -24.81
N LEU A 90 -5.49 -4.83 -25.09
CA LEU A 90 -6.55 -5.34 -24.21
C LEU A 90 -6.40 -6.85 -23.97
N ILE A 91 -6.23 -7.62 -25.04
CA ILE A 91 -6.00 -9.07 -24.96
C ILE A 91 -4.74 -9.34 -24.14
N ALA A 92 -3.64 -8.62 -24.38
CA ALA A 92 -2.41 -8.78 -23.64
C ALA A 92 -2.60 -8.52 -22.13
N GLU A 93 -3.34 -7.49 -21.72
CA GLU A 93 -3.65 -7.23 -20.31
C GLU A 93 -4.39 -8.41 -19.67
N ILE A 94 -5.48 -8.86 -20.29
CA ILE A 94 -6.29 -9.99 -19.81
C ILE A 94 -5.46 -11.28 -19.76
N GLU A 95 -4.59 -11.52 -20.76
CA GLU A 95 -3.72 -12.69 -20.79
C GLU A 95 -2.73 -12.73 -19.62
N HIS A 96 -2.28 -11.57 -19.16
CA HIS A 96 -1.44 -11.47 -17.96
C HIS A 96 -2.23 -11.42 -16.64
N GLY A 97 -3.54 -11.71 -16.68
CA GLY A 97 -4.39 -11.68 -15.51
C GLY A 97 -4.66 -10.27 -14.98
N ARG A 98 -4.56 -9.25 -15.84
CA ARG A 98 -4.80 -7.85 -15.48
C ARG A 98 -6.14 -7.38 -16.04
N VAL A 99 -7.04 -6.96 -15.16
CA VAL A 99 -8.30 -6.32 -15.55
C VAL A 99 -8.08 -4.87 -15.97
N VAL A 100 -8.92 -4.37 -16.86
CA VAL A 100 -8.86 -3.00 -17.36
C VAL A 100 -10.10 -2.25 -16.91
N CYS A 101 -9.93 -1.15 -16.18
CA CYS A 101 -11.06 -0.28 -15.89
C CYS A 101 -11.29 0.69 -17.05
N ALA A 102 -12.55 0.94 -17.39
CA ALA A 102 -12.97 1.78 -18.50
C ALA A 102 -13.93 2.86 -18.00
N ARG A 103 -13.77 4.10 -18.50
CA ARG A 103 -14.73 5.18 -18.30
C ARG A 103 -15.69 5.25 -19.47
N ILE A 104 -16.97 5.02 -19.20
CA ILE A 104 -18.07 5.32 -20.11
C ILE A 104 -18.49 6.77 -19.92
N ARG A 105 -18.65 7.50 -21.01
CA ARG A 105 -19.12 8.89 -21.04
C ARG A 105 -20.38 9.00 -21.89
N TRP A 106 -21.40 9.66 -21.38
CA TRP A 106 -22.62 9.98 -22.12
C TRP A 106 -22.63 11.43 -22.61
N LYS A 107 -23.52 11.73 -23.56
CA LYS A 107 -23.66 13.08 -24.16
C LYS A 107 -24.09 14.14 -23.15
N ASN A 108 -24.85 13.76 -22.12
CA ASN A 108 -25.29 14.66 -21.06
C ASN A 108 -24.16 15.04 -20.08
N GLY A 109 -22.95 14.50 -20.26
CA GLY A 109 -21.79 14.78 -19.41
C GLY A 109 -21.54 13.73 -18.32
N ASP A 110 -22.48 12.81 -18.09
CA ASP A 110 -22.34 11.77 -17.08
C ASP A 110 -21.20 10.80 -17.41
N GLY A 111 -20.58 10.29 -16.34
CA GLY A 111 -19.51 9.32 -16.41
C GLY A 111 -19.77 8.12 -15.53
N HIS A 112 -19.41 6.93 -16.01
CA HIS A 112 -19.53 5.68 -15.26
C HIS A 112 -18.28 4.85 -15.44
N PHE A 113 -17.87 4.13 -14.38
CA PHE A 113 -16.72 3.24 -14.44
C PHE A 113 -17.18 1.79 -14.44
N VAL A 114 -16.61 1.01 -15.35
CA VAL A 114 -16.82 -0.44 -15.47
C VAL A 114 -15.48 -1.14 -15.59
N THR A 115 -15.44 -2.45 -15.37
CA THR A 115 -14.21 -3.24 -15.48
C THR A 115 -14.35 -4.30 -16.56
N ILE A 116 -13.44 -4.28 -17.54
CA ILE A 116 -13.25 -5.35 -18.51
C ILE A 116 -12.37 -6.42 -17.88
N HIS A 117 -12.87 -7.65 -17.81
CA HIS A 117 -12.19 -8.78 -17.16
C HIS A 117 -12.06 -10.01 -18.05
N GLY A 118 -12.40 -9.88 -19.34
CA GLY A 118 -12.24 -10.96 -20.29
C GLY A 118 -12.44 -10.52 -21.72
N TYR A 119 -12.11 -11.42 -22.64
CA TYR A 119 -12.42 -11.30 -24.06
C TYR A 119 -12.80 -12.65 -24.65
N ASN A 120 -13.58 -12.64 -25.72
CA ASN A 120 -13.92 -13.80 -26.52
C ASN A 120 -13.91 -13.42 -28.00
N THR A 121 -13.30 -14.24 -28.86
CA THR A 121 -13.31 -14.01 -30.31
C THR A 121 -14.20 -15.05 -30.99
N VAL A 122 -15.22 -14.58 -31.72
CA VAL A 122 -16.16 -15.42 -32.46
C VAL A 122 -16.26 -14.89 -33.88
N ASN A 123 -16.01 -15.73 -34.89
CA ASN A 123 -16.09 -15.36 -36.31
C ASN A 123 -15.30 -14.08 -36.68
N SER A 124 -14.09 -13.94 -36.12
CA SER A 124 -13.24 -12.73 -36.26
C SER A 124 -13.78 -11.45 -35.62
N GLU A 125 -14.87 -11.54 -34.85
CA GLU A 125 -15.38 -10.44 -34.03
C GLU A 125 -14.96 -10.62 -32.57
N VAL A 126 -14.52 -9.53 -31.94
CA VAL A 126 -14.10 -9.52 -30.53
C VAL A 126 -15.26 -9.07 -29.66
N PHE A 127 -15.52 -9.84 -28.61
CA PHE A 127 -16.41 -9.57 -27.51
C PHE A 127 -15.58 -9.39 -26.23
N VAL A 128 -16.11 -8.61 -25.29
CA VAL A 128 -15.49 -8.36 -24.00
C VAL A 128 -16.46 -8.70 -22.87
N TYR A 129 -15.92 -9.30 -21.81
CA TYR A 129 -16.64 -9.51 -20.56
C TYR A 129 -16.46 -8.26 -19.70
N VAL A 130 -17.57 -7.62 -19.37
CA VAL A 130 -17.63 -6.35 -18.65
C VAL A 130 -18.45 -6.54 -17.40
N ALA A 131 -17.88 -6.19 -16.26
CA ALA A 131 -18.55 -6.15 -14.98
C ALA A 131 -18.86 -4.70 -14.58
N ASP A 132 -20.13 -4.44 -14.30
CA ASP A 132 -20.71 -3.13 -14.06
C ASP A 132 -21.13 -3.01 -12.57
N PRO A 133 -20.68 -2.00 -11.82
CA PRO A 133 -21.04 -1.82 -10.41
C PRO A 133 -22.54 -1.53 -10.20
N TRP A 134 -23.35 -1.35 -11.24
CA TRP A 134 -24.82 -1.39 -11.13
C TRP A 134 -25.39 -2.80 -10.90
N GLY A 135 -24.57 -3.83 -10.95
CA GLY A 135 -24.94 -5.22 -10.63
C GLY A 135 -25.13 -6.12 -11.84
N GLU A 136 -24.53 -5.78 -12.98
CA GLU A 136 -24.68 -6.51 -14.23
C GLU A 136 -23.30 -6.94 -14.77
N ASN A 137 -23.20 -8.19 -15.22
CA ASN A 137 -22.09 -8.64 -16.05
C ASN A 137 -22.60 -8.86 -17.46
N THR A 138 -21.87 -8.38 -18.46
CA THR A 138 -22.27 -8.48 -19.87
C THR A 138 -21.12 -9.01 -20.71
N CYS A 139 -21.45 -9.84 -21.71
CA CYS A 139 -20.54 -10.17 -22.81
C CYS A 139 -21.04 -9.39 -24.03
N ILE A 140 -20.30 -8.36 -24.42
CA ILE A 140 -20.72 -7.38 -25.42
C ILE A 140 -19.67 -7.29 -26.52
N ARG A 141 -20.10 -7.08 -27.77
CA ARG A 141 -19.19 -6.85 -28.87
C ARG A 141 -18.34 -5.61 -28.58
N LEU A 142 -17.03 -5.71 -28.76
CA LEU A 142 -16.08 -4.65 -28.39
C LEU A 142 -16.41 -3.31 -29.06
N ARG A 143 -16.88 -3.33 -30.31
CA ARG A 143 -17.33 -2.13 -31.03
C ARG A 143 -18.52 -1.48 -30.34
N ASP A 144 -19.51 -2.26 -29.94
CA ASP A 144 -20.71 -1.75 -29.27
C ASP A 144 -20.37 -1.25 -27.87
N PHE A 145 -19.48 -1.94 -27.15
CA PHE A 145 -18.93 -1.45 -25.89
C PHE A 145 -18.23 -0.09 -26.06
N ALA A 146 -17.39 0.04 -27.09
CA ALA A 146 -16.59 1.23 -27.31
C ALA A 146 -17.45 2.46 -27.70
N PHE A 147 -18.52 2.27 -28.47
CA PHE A 147 -19.24 3.39 -29.10
C PHE A 147 -20.72 3.51 -28.73
N ASN A 148 -21.33 2.49 -28.11
CA ASN A 148 -22.75 2.49 -27.77
C ASN A 148 -23.06 1.60 -26.56
N TYR A 149 -22.35 1.81 -25.44
CA TYR A 149 -22.53 1.03 -24.22
C TYR A 149 -24.00 1.05 -23.76
N LYS A 150 -24.53 -0.14 -23.46
CA LYS A 150 -25.94 -0.42 -23.12
C LYS A 150 -26.97 0.12 -24.12
N GLN A 151 -26.59 0.34 -25.38
CA GLN A 151 -27.46 0.93 -26.41
C GLN A 151 -28.02 2.31 -26.02
N ALA A 152 -27.38 2.97 -25.05
CA ALA A 152 -27.79 4.25 -24.48
C ALA A 152 -26.88 5.40 -24.92
N GLY A 153 -26.04 5.19 -25.95
CA GLY A 153 -25.12 6.20 -26.47
C GLY A 153 -23.90 6.48 -25.58
N GLY A 154 -23.58 5.60 -24.64
CA GLY A 154 -22.36 5.69 -23.83
C GLY A 154 -21.11 5.32 -24.66
N ILE A 155 -20.04 6.11 -24.55
CA ILE A 155 -18.80 5.92 -25.29
C ILE A 155 -17.66 5.61 -24.31
N TRP A 156 -16.88 4.57 -24.59
CA TRP A 156 -15.64 4.30 -23.87
C TRP A 156 -14.64 5.41 -24.17
N SER A 157 -14.37 6.23 -23.15
CA SER A 157 -13.59 7.46 -23.30
C SER A 157 -12.17 7.36 -22.74
N HIS A 158 -11.97 6.56 -21.69
CA HIS A 158 -10.66 6.43 -21.02
C HIS A 158 -10.45 4.99 -20.56
N SER A 159 -9.21 4.55 -20.55
CA SER A 159 -8.78 3.25 -20.06
C SER A 159 -7.80 3.41 -18.89
N TYR A 160 -7.94 2.61 -17.86
CA TYR A 160 -7.09 2.61 -16.67
C TYR A 160 -6.42 1.25 -16.56
N LEU A 161 -5.11 1.22 -16.81
CA LEU A 161 -4.30 0.02 -16.68
C LEU A 161 -3.94 -0.21 -15.22
N THR A 162 -3.84 -1.48 -14.86
CA THR A 162 -3.65 -1.88 -13.47
C THR A 162 -2.43 -2.77 -13.27
N THR A 163 -1.96 -2.88 -12.03
CA THR A 163 -0.67 -3.52 -11.69
C THR A 163 -0.67 -5.03 -11.88
N GLY A 164 -1.84 -5.67 -11.78
CA GLY A 164 -2.00 -7.13 -11.79
C GLY A 164 -1.94 -7.77 -10.40
N PRO A 165 -2.07 -9.12 -10.32
CA PRO A 165 -1.93 -9.84 -9.07
C PRO A 165 -0.57 -9.56 -8.43
N HIS A 166 -0.57 -9.11 -7.19
CA HIS A 166 0.62 -8.80 -6.42
C HIS A 166 0.44 -9.26 -4.98
N ASN A 167 1.54 -9.30 -4.23
CA ASN A 167 1.56 -10.02 -2.95
C ASN A 167 0.91 -9.23 -1.82
N ILE A 168 0.27 -9.95 -0.89
CA ILE A 168 -0.27 -9.40 0.35
C ILE A 168 0.89 -9.02 1.27
N GLN A 169 1.28 -7.74 1.31
CA GLN A 169 1.85 -7.22 2.55
C GLN A 169 0.77 -7.33 3.61
N ASN A 170 1.06 -7.90 4.78
CA ASN A 170 0.13 -7.83 5.91
C ASN A 170 -0.12 -6.34 6.20
N TYR A 171 -1.27 -5.85 5.74
CA TYR A 171 -1.70 -4.48 5.95
C TYR A 171 -2.05 -4.32 7.43
N THR A 172 -1.20 -3.65 8.19
CA THR A 172 -1.63 -3.18 9.50
C THR A 172 -2.53 -1.96 9.28
N GLU A 173 -3.84 -2.13 9.45
CA GLU A 173 -4.78 -1.02 9.34
C GLU A 173 -4.45 0.03 10.41
N VAL A 174 -4.10 1.24 9.96
CA VAL A 174 -3.84 2.40 10.83
C VAL A 174 -5.12 3.21 10.90
N ASN A 175 -5.50 3.61 12.10
CA ASN A 175 -6.63 4.51 12.28
C ASN A 175 -6.34 5.89 11.68
N ASP A 176 -7.25 6.40 10.85
CA ASP A 176 -7.09 7.67 10.13
C ASP A 176 -6.80 8.87 11.05
N ASN A 177 -7.25 8.83 12.31
CA ASN A 177 -6.98 9.91 13.27
C ASN A 177 -5.50 10.09 13.60
N LEU A 178 -4.68 9.05 13.44
CA LEU A 178 -3.24 9.12 13.67
C LEU A 178 -2.58 10.07 12.65
N PHE A 179 -3.01 10.03 11.38
CA PHE A 179 -2.56 10.98 10.36
C PHE A 179 -2.95 12.42 10.69
N SER A 180 -4.15 12.63 11.23
CA SER A 180 -4.60 13.94 11.72
C SER A 180 -3.79 14.44 12.93
N GLN A 181 -3.24 13.56 13.76
CA GLN A 181 -2.34 13.94 14.86
C GLN A 181 -0.96 14.35 14.32
N ALA A 182 -0.37 13.56 13.41
CA ALA A 182 0.88 13.96 12.73
C ALA A 182 0.73 15.32 12.04
N ALA A 183 -0.39 15.55 11.35
CA ALA A 183 -0.72 16.82 10.72
C ALA A 183 -0.62 18.03 11.66
N GLN A 184 -1.09 17.87 12.90
CA GLN A 184 -1.23 18.95 13.88
C GLN A 184 0.07 19.25 14.64
N MET A 185 0.93 18.24 14.86
CA MET A 185 2.15 18.38 15.69
C MET A 185 3.38 18.82 14.89
N VAL A 186 3.33 18.72 13.57
CA VAL A 186 4.44 19.06 12.66
C VAL A 186 4.87 20.55 12.65
N PRO A 187 4.15 21.55 13.21
CA PRO A 187 4.68 22.92 13.26
C PRO A 187 5.48 23.36 14.50
N PHE A 188 5.64 22.59 15.60
CA PHE A 188 6.09 23.25 16.85
C PHE A 188 7.22 22.63 17.70
N GLU A 189 7.75 21.43 17.40
CA GLU A 189 8.80 20.83 18.26
C GLU A 189 10.02 20.27 17.51
N LEU A 190 10.35 20.84 16.34
CA LEU A 190 11.60 20.50 15.64
C LEU A 190 12.67 21.54 15.97
N SER A 191 13.59 21.20 16.88
CA SER A 191 14.76 22.05 17.19
C SER A 191 15.84 21.95 16.09
N GLY A 192 16.46 23.08 15.75
CA GLY A 192 17.60 23.15 14.82
C GLY A 192 17.24 23.24 13.33
N GLN A 193 18.14 22.78 12.43
CA GLN A 193 17.99 22.87 10.97
C GLN A 193 16.70 22.22 10.41
N GLN A 194 15.96 21.46 11.24
CA GLN A 194 14.66 20.88 10.93
C GLN A 194 13.51 21.90 10.96
N ALA A 195 13.68 23.08 11.58
CA ALA A 195 12.68 24.16 11.60
C ALA A 195 12.41 24.81 10.22
N LYS A 196 13.22 24.49 9.19
CA LYS A 196 13.03 24.96 7.81
C LYS A 196 12.25 24.01 6.91
N LEU A 197 11.87 22.84 7.41
CA LEU A 197 11.01 21.92 6.66
C LEU A 197 9.60 22.53 6.56
N LYS A 198 9.25 23.07 5.39
CA LYS A 198 7.86 23.40 5.06
C LYS A 198 7.13 22.10 4.81
N PHE A 199 6.41 21.62 5.81
CA PHE A 199 5.56 20.45 5.66
C PHE A 199 4.22 20.84 5.08
N ILE A 200 3.63 19.89 4.36
CA ILE A 200 2.34 20.10 3.73
C ILE A 200 1.30 20.36 4.81
N ASN A 201 0.41 21.33 4.59
CA ASN A 201 -0.88 21.36 5.27
C ASN A 201 -1.61 20.04 4.98
N TYR A 202 -1.48 19.08 5.89
CA TYR A 202 -1.97 17.71 5.75
C TYR A 202 -3.49 17.64 5.54
N SER A 203 -4.24 18.68 5.94
CA SER A 203 -5.68 18.81 5.63
C SER A 203 -6.01 19.09 4.16
N LEU A 204 -5.03 19.41 3.29
CA LEU A 204 -5.33 20.00 1.97
C LEU A 204 -4.57 19.43 0.77
N THR A 205 -3.75 18.38 0.89
CA THR A 205 -3.16 17.71 -0.29
C THR A 205 -3.58 16.26 -0.45
N PRO A 206 -4.36 15.93 -1.49
CA PRO A 206 -4.77 14.56 -1.84
C PRO A 206 -3.62 13.62 -2.28
N LYS A 207 -2.35 14.08 -2.25
CA LYS A 207 -1.22 13.42 -2.91
C LYS A 207 -0.37 12.48 -2.03
N ILE A 208 -0.59 12.41 -0.72
CA ILE A 208 0.16 11.47 0.13
C ILE A 208 -0.77 10.32 0.56
N LYS A 209 -0.98 9.37 -0.36
CA LYS A 209 -1.72 8.12 -0.14
C LYS A 209 -0.82 6.88 -0.27
N SER A 210 0.47 7.04 0.05
CA SER A 210 1.48 5.97 -0.08
C SER A 210 2.04 5.49 1.27
N ALA A 211 1.41 5.87 2.38
CA ALA A 211 1.75 5.38 3.70
C ALA A 211 1.66 3.85 3.76
N ILE A 212 2.80 3.16 3.89
CA ILE A 212 2.82 1.75 4.29
C ILE A 212 3.12 1.72 5.78
N PRO A 213 2.16 1.32 6.60
CA PRO A 213 2.41 1.06 7.99
C PRO A 213 3.15 -0.27 8.18
N HIS A 214 4.14 -0.25 9.06
CA HIS A 214 4.89 -1.43 9.44
C HIS A 214 4.91 -1.53 10.96
N ASP A 215 4.66 -2.71 11.51
CA ASP A 215 4.94 -2.93 12.93
C ASP A 215 6.42 -2.69 13.20
N PHE A 216 6.75 -2.04 14.32
CA PHE A 216 8.13 -2.00 14.77
C PHE A 216 8.27 -2.64 16.15
N TYR A 217 9.39 -3.32 16.31
CA TYR A 217 9.71 -4.18 17.42
C TYR A 217 11.03 -3.73 18.02
N VAL A 218 11.11 -3.72 19.35
CA VAL A 218 12.35 -3.48 20.06
C VAL A 218 12.83 -4.78 20.70
N ILE A 219 14.11 -5.07 20.53
CA ILE A 219 14.81 -6.14 21.24
C ILE A 219 15.37 -5.57 22.54
N ASP A 220 14.97 -6.19 23.63
CA ASP A 220 15.49 -5.89 24.96
C ASP A 220 16.97 -6.27 25.05
N PHE A 221 17.84 -5.31 25.36
CA PHE A 221 19.29 -5.52 25.41
C PHE A 221 19.67 -6.56 26.48
N ALA A 222 19.01 -6.54 27.64
CA ALA A 222 19.28 -7.50 28.71
C ALA A 222 18.98 -8.94 28.24
N ALA A 223 17.94 -9.13 27.45
CA ALA A 223 17.57 -10.44 26.91
C ALA A 223 18.58 -11.00 25.89
N LEU A 224 19.45 -10.16 25.31
CA LEU A 224 20.54 -10.62 24.45
C LEU A 224 21.70 -11.25 25.24
N LYS A 225 21.87 -10.85 26.49
CA LYS A 225 22.93 -11.35 27.36
C LYS A 225 22.58 -12.69 27.98
N GLU A 226 21.30 -12.94 28.21
CA GLU A 226 20.82 -14.18 28.77
C GLU A 226 20.75 -15.28 27.70
N ASN A 227 21.01 -16.54 28.08
CA ASN A 227 20.75 -17.70 27.21
C ASN A 227 19.24 -18.04 27.15
N LYS A 228 18.39 -17.01 27.05
CA LYS A 228 16.93 -17.12 26.95
C LYS A 228 16.46 -16.82 25.52
N ARG A 229 15.23 -17.22 25.23
CA ARG A 229 14.57 -16.92 23.95
C ARG A 229 14.37 -15.41 23.79
N ILE A 230 14.87 -14.85 22.69
CA ILE A 230 14.67 -13.44 22.36
C ILE A 230 13.23 -13.24 21.89
N LEU A 231 12.52 -12.29 22.52
CA LEU A 231 11.17 -11.89 22.18
C LEU A 231 11.20 -10.53 21.49
N LEU A 232 10.59 -10.45 20.30
CA LEU A 232 10.35 -9.18 19.62
C LEU A 232 9.13 -8.51 20.26
N LYS A 233 9.36 -7.48 21.07
CA LYS A 233 8.29 -6.71 21.72
C LYS A 233 7.76 -5.69 20.72
N ASN A 234 6.53 -5.86 20.22
CA ASN A 234 5.88 -4.84 19.39
C ASN A 234 5.77 -3.55 20.21
N LYS A 235 6.30 -2.46 19.67
CA LYS A 235 6.30 -1.14 20.31
C LYS A 235 5.35 -0.16 19.65
N GLY A 236 4.81 -0.52 18.49
CA GLY A 236 3.89 0.30 17.75
C GLY A 236 4.02 0.13 16.25
N ILE A 237 3.71 1.20 15.53
CA ILE A 237 3.62 1.23 14.07
C ILE A 237 4.42 2.40 13.50
N ARG A 238 5.20 2.11 12.46
CA ARG A 238 5.92 3.09 11.64
C ARG A 238 5.16 3.36 10.37
N VAL A 239 4.82 4.61 10.13
CA VAL A 239 4.16 5.09 8.93
C VAL A 239 5.13 5.97 8.16
N MET A 240 5.50 5.55 6.95
CA MET A 240 6.40 6.33 6.10
C MET A 240 5.63 7.12 5.05
N GLU A 241 5.96 8.40 4.92
CA GLU A 241 5.35 9.34 3.99
C GLU A 241 6.40 10.19 3.27
N GLN A 242 5.97 10.96 2.27
CA GLN A 242 6.80 11.96 1.60
C GLN A 242 6.23 13.34 1.87
N ASN A 243 7.08 14.31 2.19
CA ASN A 243 6.66 15.70 2.36
C ASN A 243 6.46 16.42 1.01
N GLN A 244 6.13 17.71 1.04
CA GLN A 244 5.89 18.55 -0.15
C GLN A 244 7.07 18.60 -1.13
N GLU A 245 8.27 18.43 -0.60
CA GLU A 245 9.54 18.50 -1.32
C GLU A 245 10.01 17.10 -1.77
N GLY A 246 9.18 16.06 -1.58
CA GLY A 246 9.50 14.68 -1.94
C GLY A 246 10.43 13.95 -0.97
N ARG A 247 10.74 14.55 0.20
CA ARG A 247 11.62 13.93 1.21
C ARG A 247 10.83 12.93 2.06
N ASN A 248 11.43 11.77 2.30
CA ASN A 248 10.83 10.71 3.11
C ASN A 248 10.83 11.08 4.60
N VAL A 249 9.70 10.87 5.27
CA VAL A 249 9.47 11.13 6.70
C VAL A 249 8.82 9.89 7.31
N ILE A 250 9.21 9.50 8.51
CA ILE A 250 8.61 8.38 9.24
C ILE A 250 7.95 8.90 10.52
N PHE A 251 6.72 8.48 10.76
CA PHE A 251 5.95 8.71 11.98
C PHE A 251 5.86 7.41 12.77
N GLU A 252 6.18 7.46 14.06
CA GLU A 252 6.07 6.33 14.98
C GLU A 252 4.91 6.54 15.94
N TYR A 253 3.97 5.60 15.98
CA TYR A 253 2.87 5.63 16.92
C TYR A 253 2.91 4.42 17.85
N SER A 254 2.46 4.57 19.09
CA SER A 254 2.42 3.50 20.09
C SER A 254 1.46 2.35 19.73
N SER A 255 0.50 2.60 18.83
CA SER A 255 -0.48 1.62 18.38
C SER A 255 -1.06 2.04 17.02
N SER A 256 -1.56 1.09 16.25
CA SER A 256 -2.35 1.35 15.03
C SER A 256 -3.79 1.81 15.30
N LYS A 257 -4.24 1.79 16.57
CA LYS A 257 -5.62 2.11 16.98
C LYS A 257 -5.84 3.63 17.15
N LYS A 258 -7.11 4.05 17.25
CA LYS A 258 -7.56 5.45 17.42
C LYS A 258 -6.90 6.23 18.58
N LYS A 259 -6.42 5.54 19.62
CA LYS A 259 -5.71 6.11 20.77
C LYS A 259 -4.20 5.84 20.74
N GLY A 260 -3.63 5.52 19.57
CA GLY A 260 -2.18 5.47 19.42
C GLY A 260 -1.62 6.88 19.62
N ASP A 261 -0.60 7.00 20.45
CA ASP A 261 0.09 8.26 20.69
C ASP A 261 1.25 8.37 19.70
N LEU A 262 1.41 9.52 19.05
CA LEU A 262 2.60 9.80 18.26
C LEU A 262 3.82 9.87 19.20
N GLN A 263 4.75 8.94 19.03
CA GLN A 263 5.94 8.79 19.86
C GLN A 263 7.13 9.55 19.28
N GLN A 264 7.28 9.52 17.95
CA GLN A 264 8.46 10.11 17.30
C GLN A 264 8.17 10.48 15.83
N ILE A 265 8.85 11.53 15.37
CA ILE A 265 8.96 11.89 13.95
C ILE A 265 10.43 11.75 13.53
N VAL A 266 10.70 10.98 12.49
CA VAL A 266 12.04 10.76 11.93
C VAL A 266 12.12 11.37 10.53
N SER A 267 12.94 12.41 10.38
CA SER A 267 13.12 13.17 9.13
C SER A 267 14.59 13.23 8.67
N ALA A 268 15.43 12.33 9.19
CA ALA A 268 16.83 12.24 8.80
C ALA A 268 16.96 11.62 7.39
N GLY A 269 17.27 12.44 6.38
CA GLY A 269 17.24 12.04 4.97
C GLY A 269 17.96 10.72 4.67
N SER A 270 19.20 10.56 5.11
CA SER A 270 19.94 9.30 4.90
C SER A 270 19.29 8.09 5.56
N TYR A 271 18.59 8.27 6.70
CA TYR A 271 17.90 7.18 7.37
C TYR A 271 16.62 6.80 6.63
N THR A 272 15.77 7.78 6.35
CA THR A 272 14.48 7.57 5.71
C THR A 272 14.62 7.09 4.27
N ASP A 273 15.68 7.51 3.57
CA ASP A 273 16.02 7.03 2.23
C ASP A 273 16.51 5.58 2.24
N ASN A 274 17.38 5.19 3.19
CA ASN A 274 17.80 3.80 3.34
C ASN A 274 16.62 2.88 3.68
N TYR A 275 15.73 3.36 4.56
CA TYR A 275 14.50 2.66 4.91
C TYR A 275 13.63 2.40 3.67
N LYS A 276 13.36 3.45 2.87
CA LYS A 276 12.58 3.34 1.62
C LYS A 276 13.23 2.38 0.63
N ARG A 277 14.54 2.51 0.42
CA ARG A 277 15.32 1.72 -0.53
C ARG A 277 15.28 0.23 -0.19
N VAL A 278 15.42 -0.16 1.08
CA VAL A 278 15.32 -1.56 1.51
C VAL A 278 13.91 -2.11 1.29
N LEU A 279 12.86 -1.33 1.62
CA LEU A 279 11.48 -1.75 1.38
C LEU A 279 11.19 -1.96 -0.12
N ASP A 280 11.67 -1.07 -0.98
CA ASP A 280 11.52 -1.21 -2.43
C ASP A 280 12.23 -2.45 -2.96
N LYS A 281 13.45 -2.72 -2.47
CA LYS A 281 14.19 -3.95 -2.78
C LYS A 281 13.38 -5.19 -2.38
N ILE A 282 12.82 -5.22 -1.17
CA ILE A 282 12.00 -6.33 -0.70
C ILE A 282 10.79 -6.53 -1.62
N ASN A 283 10.05 -5.45 -1.90
CA ASN A 283 8.87 -5.49 -2.77
C ASN A 283 9.19 -6.01 -4.17
N SER A 284 10.34 -5.61 -4.73
CA SER A 284 10.79 -6.09 -6.03
C SER A 284 11.24 -7.56 -6.02
N SER A 285 11.71 -8.08 -4.88
CA SER A 285 12.22 -9.46 -4.76
C SER A 285 11.13 -10.49 -4.48
N LEU A 286 10.00 -10.08 -3.89
CA LEU A 286 8.98 -11.01 -3.41
C LEU A 286 8.00 -11.52 -4.48
N LYS A 287 8.18 -11.22 -5.77
CA LYS A 287 7.26 -11.39 -6.94
C LYS A 287 6.44 -12.70 -7.14
N LYS A 288 6.45 -13.67 -6.22
CA LYS A 288 5.58 -14.87 -6.32
C LYS A 288 4.13 -14.54 -5.96
N PRO A 289 3.20 -14.48 -6.93
CA PRO A 289 1.79 -14.17 -6.66
C PRO A 289 1.21 -15.16 -5.63
N ASN A 290 0.35 -14.66 -4.74
CA ASN A 290 -0.38 -15.39 -3.69
C ASN A 290 0.39 -15.78 -2.41
N GLN A 291 1.62 -15.30 -2.18
CA GLN A 291 2.28 -15.51 -0.87
C GLN A 291 2.09 -14.29 0.04
N ALA A 292 1.44 -14.49 1.20
CA ALA A 292 1.32 -13.46 2.22
C ALA A 292 2.62 -13.35 3.04
N TYR A 293 3.01 -12.11 3.36
CA TYR A 293 4.22 -11.82 4.10
C TYR A 293 4.00 -10.66 5.07
N HIS A 294 4.61 -10.80 6.23
CA HIS A 294 4.75 -9.76 7.22
C HIS A 294 6.06 -9.00 6.96
N ILE A 295 5.96 -7.67 6.95
CA ILE A 295 7.12 -6.78 7.03
C ILE A 295 7.00 -6.02 8.35
N GLY A 296 8.03 -6.16 9.19
CA GLY A 296 8.18 -5.38 10.41
C GLY A 296 9.56 -4.76 10.48
N ILE A 297 9.77 -3.86 11.43
CA ILE A 297 11.07 -3.24 11.69
C ILE A 297 11.56 -3.69 13.05
N VAL A 298 12.83 -4.05 13.15
CA VAL A 298 13.44 -4.56 14.38
C VAL A 298 14.59 -3.65 14.77
N ILE A 299 14.49 -3.12 15.97
CA ILE A 299 15.39 -2.11 16.51
C ILE A 299 16.08 -2.67 17.76
N GLN A 300 17.38 -2.45 17.85
CA GLN A 300 18.17 -2.67 19.04
C GLN A 300 19.06 -1.43 19.24
N PRO A 301 18.63 -0.46 20.07
CA PRO A 301 19.29 0.85 20.17
C PRO A 301 20.75 0.77 20.65
N GLU A 302 21.03 -0.06 21.66
CA GLU A 302 22.34 -0.15 22.30
C GLU A 302 23.42 -0.63 21.33
N LEU A 303 23.09 -1.48 20.38
CA LEU A 303 23.98 -2.01 19.35
C LEU A 303 23.86 -1.25 18.03
N LYS A 304 23.06 -0.18 17.98
CA LYS A 304 22.79 0.61 16.77
C LYS A 304 22.30 -0.26 15.61
N VAL A 305 21.27 -1.05 15.88
CA VAL A 305 20.68 -1.97 14.90
C VAL A 305 19.30 -1.47 14.52
N ASP A 306 19.10 -1.28 13.23
CA ASP A 306 17.81 -1.15 12.58
C ASP A 306 17.76 -2.14 11.42
N ALA A 307 16.79 -3.03 11.41
CA ALA A 307 16.64 -4.03 10.36
C ALA A 307 15.18 -4.23 9.95
N VAL A 308 14.93 -4.43 8.66
CA VAL A 308 13.64 -4.88 8.16
C VAL A 308 13.52 -6.39 8.35
N TRP A 309 12.50 -6.83 9.06
CA TRP A 309 12.15 -8.23 9.22
C TRP A 309 11.08 -8.62 8.20
N VAL A 310 11.38 -9.64 7.41
CA VAL A 310 10.45 -10.20 6.40
C VAL A 310 10.16 -11.65 6.75
N GLN A 311 8.89 -11.96 6.95
CA GLN A 311 8.44 -13.32 7.25
C GLN A 311 7.25 -13.71 6.37
N THR A 312 7.31 -14.86 5.70
CA THR A 312 6.16 -15.41 4.97
C THR A 312 5.25 -16.21 5.90
N ALA A 313 3.96 -16.32 5.57
CA ALA A 313 2.99 -17.08 6.37
C ALA A 313 3.38 -18.56 6.55
N ASP A 314 4.01 -19.16 5.54
CA ASP A 314 4.55 -20.53 5.59
C ASP A 314 5.92 -20.65 6.31
N LYS A 315 6.45 -19.53 6.80
CA LYS A 315 7.74 -19.39 7.50
C LYS A 315 8.95 -19.86 6.69
N LYS A 316 8.82 -20.10 5.39
CA LYS A 316 9.96 -20.44 4.51
C LYS A 316 10.92 -19.27 4.35
N ILE A 317 10.40 -18.05 4.40
CA ILE A 317 11.18 -16.82 4.50
C ILE A 317 11.01 -16.31 5.93
N ASP A 318 12.13 -16.15 6.65
CA ASP A 318 12.23 -15.50 7.96
C ASP A 318 13.62 -14.86 8.05
N LYS A 319 13.73 -13.64 7.53
CA LYS A 319 15.00 -12.94 7.30
C LYS A 319 14.98 -11.50 7.80
N PHE A 320 16.18 -11.00 8.11
CA PHE A 320 16.40 -9.66 8.62
C PHE A 320 17.36 -8.93 7.69
N ILE A 321 17.03 -7.72 7.26
CA ILE A 321 17.82 -6.93 6.33
C ILE A 321 18.24 -5.65 7.04
N ALA A 322 19.53 -5.49 7.31
CA ALA A 322 20.03 -4.33 8.04
C ALA A 322 19.90 -3.06 7.19
N LEU A 323 19.39 -1.98 7.80
CA LEU A 323 19.28 -0.67 7.14
C LEU A 323 20.63 0.04 7.03
N PHE A 324 21.54 -0.22 7.97
CA PHE A 324 22.86 0.39 8.04
C PHE A 324 23.93 -0.64 8.33
N THR A 325 25.14 -0.35 7.87
CA THR A 325 26.33 -1.08 8.29
C THR A 325 26.69 -0.63 9.70
N ASN A 326 26.89 -1.59 10.60
CA ASN A 326 27.52 -1.41 11.90
C ASN A 326 28.63 -2.45 12.03
N GLY A 327 29.43 -2.40 13.10
CA GLY A 327 30.64 -3.24 13.24
C GLY A 327 30.47 -4.75 13.01
N PHE A 328 29.24 -5.27 12.96
CA PHE A 328 28.93 -6.69 12.73
C PHE A 328 27.78 -6.96 11.73
N LEU A 329 27.00 -5.95 11.31
CA LEU A 329 25.99 -6.05 10.26
C LEU A 329 26.39 -5.19 9.06
N THR A 330 26.09 -5.67 7.85
CA THR A 330 26.29 -4.93 6.60
C THR A 330 24.94 -4.48 6.07
N ALA A 331 24.84 -3.20 5.67
CA ALA A 331 23.64 -2.67 5.03
C ALA A 331 23.18 -3.54 3.86
N ASP A 332 21.87 -3.70 3.70
CA ASP A 332 21.20 -4.45 2.63
C ASP A 332 21.47 -5.96 2.57
N HIS A 333 22.32 -6.47 3.46
CA HIS A 333 22.60 -7.88 3.58
C HIS A 333 21.44 -8.60 4.27
N GLU A 334 21.10 -9.79 3.76
CA GLU A 334 20.01 -10.61 4.28
C GLU A 334 20.56 -11.62 5.29
N TYR A 335 20.16 -11.50 6.54
CA TYR A 335 20.53 -12.41 7.61
C TYR A 335 19.39 -13.38 7.88
N SER A 336 19.72 -14.67 8.00
CA SER A 336 18.80 -15.63 8.60
C SER A 336 18.51 -15.22 10.04
N LYS A 337 17.32 -15.54 10.55
CA LYS A 337 16.97 -15.33 11.96
C LYS A 337 18.03 -15.83 12.94
N ARG A 338 18.57 -17.04 12.71
CA ARG A 338 19.60 -17.64 13.56
C ARG A 338 20.88 -16.81 13.55
N THR A 339 21.34 -16.41 12.36
CA THR A 339 22.57 -15.62 12.20
C THR A 339 22.40 -14.23 12.83
N PHE A 340 21.29 -13.55 12.54
CA PHE A 340 21.00 -12.21 13.03
C PHE A 340 21.04 -12.16 14.57
N PHE A 341 20.31 -13.05 15.23
CA PHE A 341 20.28 -13.08 16.69
C PHE A 341 21.60 -13.57 17.30
N LYS A 342 22.35 -14.46 16.63
CA LYS A 342 23.68 -14.86 17.09
C LYS A 342 24.63 -13.65 17.15
N LEU A 343 24.70 -12.87 16.07
CA LEU A 343 25.56 -11.69 16.01
C LEU A 343 25.19 -10.64 17.06
N LEU A 344 23.89 -10.42 17.28
CA LEU A 344 23.41 -9.51 18.33
C LEU A 344 23.88 -9.95 19.73
N ARG A 345 23.80 -11.25 20.05
CA ARG A 345 24.25 -11.76 21.35
C ARG A 345 25.76 -11.60 21.54
N GLU A 346 26.54 -12.00 20.54
CA GLU A 346 28.01 -11.90 20.58
C GLU A 346 28.46 -10.45 20.85
N ASN A 347 27.84 -9.48 20.17
CA ASN A 347 28.16 -8.06 20.34
C ASN A 347 27.58 -7.45 21.62
N ALA A 348 26.45 -7.94 22.13
CA ALA A 348 25.92 -7.52 23.43
C ALA A 348 26.86 -7.89 24.58
N ILE A 349 27.45 -9.10 24.53
CA ILE A 349 28.42 -9.58 25.51
C ILE A 349 29.73 -8.76 25.41
N GLN A 350 30.26 -8.57 24.19
CA GLN A 350 31.50 -7.80 24.00
C GLN A 350 31.40 -6.33 24.42
N LYS A 351 30.21 -5.73 24.30
CA LYS A 351 29.99 -4.34 24.73
C LYS A 351 30.15 -4.17 26.24
N GLU A 352 29.85 -5.21 27.03
CA GLU A 352 30.00 -5.18 28.49
C GLU A 352 31.47 -5.29 28.92
N ILE A 353 32.24 -6.18 28.29
CA ILE A 353 33.69 -6.33 28.53
C ILE A 353 34.42 -4.99 28.33
N ASN A 354 34.09 -4.26 27.27
CA ASN A 354 34.69 -2.96 26.97
C ASN A 354 34.23 -1.80 27.89
N VAL A 355 33.13 -1.98 28.63
CA VAL A 355 32.69 -1.01 29.66
C VAL A 355 33.39 -1.30 30.98
N ASP A 356 33.65 -2.58 31.29
CA ASP A 356 34.35 -3.03 32.50
C ASP A 356 35.84 -2.65 32.48
N ASP A 357 36.51 -2.75 31.31
CA ASP A 357 37.93 -2.37 31.14
C ASP A 357 38.20 -0.85 31.27
N ARG A 358 37.18 -0.01 31.44
CA ARG A 358 37.32 1.46 31.65
C ARG A 358 37.09 1.90 33.09
N LEU A 359 36.85 0.96 34.01
CA LEU A 359 36.70 1.24 35.45
C LEU A 359 37.81 0.55 36.27
N GLY A 360 39.05 0.56 35.76
CA GLY A 360 40.23 0.19 36.52
C GLY A 360 40.93 1.40 37.13
N GLY A 361 41.06 1.42 38.47
CA GLY A 361 42.13 2.08 39.22
C GLY A 361 41.85 3.48 39.74
#